data_AF-A0A3B8WTF7-F1
#
_entry.id   AF-A0A3B8WTF7-F1
#
_cell.length_a   1.000
_cell.length_b   1.000
_cell.length_c   1.000
_cell.angle_alpha   90.00
_cell.angle_beta   90.00
_cell.angle_gamma   90.00
#
_symmetry.space_group_name_H-M   'P 1'
#
loop_
_entity.id
_entity.type
_entity.pdbx_description
1 polymer ?
#
loop_
_entity_poly.entity_id
_entity_poly.type
_entity_poly.pdbx_seq_one_letter_code
_entity_poly.pdbx_strand_id
1 'polypeptide(L)'
;MLNKNFILRLFEGFSIQRWTDLVRPFELVEMDKAAERMVVAYIIGKYEEQAGKKVEWSWMIYASIFELLKKIALCDIKSPVQRMIKNQFPKEYIKLNEWVLKQYKDIINDNDFFSEFTIYIGRTAGNFPMPENVKLAERILSAAHKFSTLRELQMIECVNEEERLTKIRRDLNEDIQEFLDLRGMQLLVTRQKPFDFLLAIEQLRFQTRWNQTP
;
A
#
# COMPACT_ATOMS: atom_id res chain seq x y z
N MET A 1 -19.88 3.67 -12.16
CA MET A 1 -18.66 3.47 -11.36
C MET A 1 -17.54 2.78 -12.13
N LEU A 2 -17.72 1.54 -12.66
CA LEU A 2 -16.69 0.84 -13.46
C LEU A 2 -16.93 1.00 -14.97
N ASN A 3 -16.10 1.79 -15.64
CA ASN A 3 -16.07 1.88 -17.11
C ASN A 3 -14.74 1.32 -17.64
N LYS A 4 -14.67 1.06 -18.95
CA LYS A 4 -13.48 0.49 -19.60
C LYS A 4 -12.22 1.30 -19.32
N ASN A 5 -12.28 2.63 -19.38
CA ASN A 5 -11.11 3.49 -19.19
C ASN A 5 -10.59 3.41 -17.76
N PHE A 6 -11.48 3.39 -16.76
CA PHE A 6 -11.12 3.24 -15.36
C PHE A 6 -10.50 1.87 -15.08
N ILE A 7 -11.05 0.80 -15.67
CA ILE A 7 -10.49 -0.55 -15.56
C ILE A 7 -9.09 -0.60 -16.18
N LEU A 8 -8.92 -0.12 -17.42
CA LEU A 8 -7.60 -0.07 -18.07
C LEU A 8 -6.60 0.74 -17.26
N ARG A 9 -7.05 1.84 -16.64
CA ARG A 9 -6.21 2.64 -15.75
C ARG A 9 -5.76 1.85 -14.53
N LEU A 10 -6.63 1.04 -13.91
CA LEU A 10 -6.23 0.14 -12.82
C LEU A 10 -5.21 -0.91 -13.28
N PHE A 11 -5.34 -1.42 -14.51
CA PHE A 11 -4.41 -2.41 -15.08
C PHE A 11 -2.98 -1.88 -15.23
N GLU A 12 -2.78 -0.56 -15.37
CA GLU A 12 -1.44 0.04 -15.37
C GLU A 12 -0.65 -0.29 -14.09
N GLY A 13 -1.33 -0.59 -12.97
CA GLY A 13 -0.68 -1.03 -11.73
C GLY A 13 0.11 -2.34 -11.87
N PHE A 14 -0.22 -3.20 -12.84
CA PHE A 14 0.57 -4.40 -13.16
C PHE A 14 1.85 -4.09 -13.93
N SER A 15 1.92 -2.96 -14.62
CA SER A 15 3.12 -2.54 -15.37
C SER A 15 4.12 -1.74 -14.51
N ILE A 16 3.71 -1.27 -13.33
CA ILE A 16 4.57 -0.52 -12.43
C ILE A 16 5.41 -1.49 -11.61
N GLN A 17 6.70 -1.55 -11.95
CA GLN A 17 7.67 -2.38 -11.28
C GLN A 17 8.19 -1.73 -9.99
N ARG A 18 8.42 -2.55 -8.97
CA ARG A 18 8.96 -2.15 -7.66
C ARG A 18 10.35 -2.73 -7.45
N TRP A 19 11.12 -2.10 -6.55
CA TRP A 19 12.49 -2.51 -6.22
C TRP A 19 13.44 -2.54 -7.42
N THR A 20 13.27 -1.59 -8.35
CA THR A 20 14.01 -1.49 -9.63
C THR A 20 15.50 -1.18 -9.47
N ASP A 21 15.95 -0.84 -8.26
CA ASP A 21 17.34 -0.63 -7.86
C ASP A 21 18.04 -1.86 -7.26
N LEU A 22 17.30 -2.96 -7.11
CA LEU A 22 17.81 -4.24 -6.61
C LEU A 22 17.66 -5.34 -7.68
N VAL A 23 18.47 -6.39 -7.53
CA VAL A 23 18.32 -7.63 -8.30
C VAL A 23 17.01 -8.31 -7.85
N ARG A 24 16.20 -8.75 -8.82
CA ARG A 24 14.88 -9.35 -8.56
C ARG A 24 14.75 -10.64 -9.38
N PRO A 25 14.50 -11.81 -8.75
CA PRO A 25 14.36 -13.07 -9.46
C PRO A 25 12.96 -13.29 -10.06
N PHE A 26 12.01 -12.41 -9.76
CA PHE A 26 10.64 -12.38 -10.29
C PHE A 26 10.12 -10.95 -10.35
N GLU A 27 8.99 -10.74 -11.03
CA GLU A 27 8.38 -9.41 -11.15
C GLU A 27 7.67 -9.01 -9.86
N LEU A 28 8.15 -7.94 -9.24
CA LEU A 28 7.46 -7.25 -8.14
C LEU A 28 6.71 -6.06 -8.72
N VAL A 29 5.38 -6.09 -8.69
CA VAL A 29 4.52 -5.06 -9.29
C VAL A 29 3.63 -4.36 -8.25
N GLU A 30 3.20 -3.13 -8.56
CA GLU A 30 2.41 -2.32 -7.62
C GLU A 30 1.03 -2.90 -7.31
N MET A 31 0.39 -3.57 -8.27
CA MET A 31 -0.89 -4.23 -8.02
C MET A 31 -0.77 -5.34 -6.95
N ASP A 32 0.24 -6.21 -7.08
CA ASP A 32 0.52 -7.27 -6.11
C ASP A 32 0.76 -6.69 -4.71
N LYS A 33 1.56 -5.63 -4.66
CA LYS A 33 1.84 -4.89 -3.42
C LYS A 33 0.55 -4.38 -2.77
N ALA A 34 -0.33 -3.77 -3.55
CA ALA A 34 -1.61 -3.26 -3.05
C ALA A 34 -2.51 -4.40 -2.53
N ALA A 35 -2.57 -5.53 -3.25
CA ALA A 35 -3.33 -6.70 -2.85
C ALA A 35 -2.80 -7.33 -1.55
N GLU A 36 -1.49 -7.59 -1.48
CA GLU A 36 -0.85 -8.16 -0.29
C GLU A 36 -1.03 -7.26 0.93
N ARG A 37 -0.87 -5.94 0.77
CA ARG A 37 -1.15 -4.96 1.83
C ARG A 37 -2.57 -5.09 2.36
N MET A 38 -3.58 -5.22 1.48
CA MET A 38 -4.96 -5.36 1.93
C MET A 38 -5.19 -6.67 2.69
N VAL A 39 -4.55 -7.77 2.28
CA VAL A 39 -4.60 -9.05 3.00
C VAL A 39 -3.96 -8.93 4.39
N VAL A 40 -2.79 -8.32 4.48
CA VAL A 40 -2.11 -8.07 5.76
C VAL A 40 -2.97 -7.17 6.66
N ALA A 41 -3.56 -6.11 6.11
CA ALA A 41 -4.46 -5.23 6.84
C ALA A 41 -5.70 -5.97 7.36
N TYR A 42 -6.27 -6.87 6.55
CA TYR A 42 -7.34 -7.76 6.96
C TYR A 42 -6.94 -8.65 8.14
N ILE A 43 -5.79 -9.34 8.04
CA ILE A 43 -5.27 -10.18 9.13
C ILE A 43 -5.16 -9.37 10.42
N ILE A 44 -4.49 -8.21 10.38
CA ILE A 44 -4.27 -7.37 11.56
C ILE A 44 -5.63 -6.88 12.12
N GLY A 45 -6.51 -6.36 11.27
CA GLY A 45 -7.81 -5.84 11.71
C GLY A 45 -8.70 -6.90 12.34
N LYS A 46 -8.70 -8.16 11.85
CA LYS A 46 -9.45 -9.25 12.48
C LYS A 46 -8.95 -9.56 13.89
N TYR A 47 -7.64 -9.45 14.17
CA TYR A 47 -7.11 -9.61 15.52
C TYR A 47 -7.50 -8.45 16.45
N GLU A 48 -7.55 -7.22 15.93
CA GLU A 48 -8.03 -6.07 16.70
C GLU A 48 -9.54 -6.18 17.03
N GLU A 49 -10.34 -6.69 16.10
CA GLU A 49 -11.76 -6.99 16.35
C GLU A 49 -11.95 -8.10 17.40
N GLN A 50 -11.12 -9.15 17.37
CA GLN A 50 -11.12 -10.18 18.40
C GLN A 50 -10.77 -9.63 19.80
N ALA A 51 -9.99 -8.55 19.85
CA ALA A 51 -9.70 -7.80 21.08
C ALA A 51 -10.79 -6.78 21.46
N GLY A 52 -11.93 -6.79 20.78
CA GLY A 52 -13.10 -5.94 21.08
C GLY A 52 -13.05 -4.54 20.47
N LYS A 53 -12.10 -4.24 19.58
CA LYS A 53 -12.03 -2.94 18.89
C LYS A 53 -12.90 -2.95 17.63
N LYS A 54 -13.38 -1.77 17.21
CA LYS A 54 -14.15 -1.62 15.96
C LYS A 54 -13.22 -1.13 14.83
N VAL A 55 -13.18 -1.85 13.72
CA VAL A 55 -12.40 -1.48 12.53
C VAL A 55 -13.32 -0.95 11.43
N GLU A 56 -13.03 0.24 10.92
CA GLU A 56 -13.77 0.86 9.81
C GLU A 56 -13.29 0.30 8.45
N TRP A 57 -13.80 -0.88 8.09
CA TRP A 57 -13.40 -1.61 6.88
C TRP A 57 -13.70 -0.86 5.57
N SER A 58 -14.86 -0.21 5.47
CA SER A 58 -15.24 0.55 4.27
C SER A 58 -14.20 1.62 3.95
N TRP A 59 -13.78 2.38 4.97
CA TRP A 59 -12.74 3.38 4.82
C TRP A 59 -11.41 2.75 4.35
N MET A 60 -11.03 1.61 4.91
CA MET A 60 -9.78 0.90 4.55
C MET A 60 -9.77 0.43 3.09
N ILE A 61 -10.91 -0.07 2.59
CA ILE A 61 -11.07 -0.49 1.19
C ILE A 61 -10.92 0.71 0.26
N TYR A 62 -11.64 1.81 0.52
CA TYR A 62 -11.53 3.05 -0.26
C TYR A 62 -10.10 3.60 -0.23
N ALA A 63 -9.49 3.71 0.96
CA ALA A 63 -8.12 4.17 1.13
C ALA A 63 -7.12 3.34 0.30
N SER A 64 -7.25 2.01 0.31
CA SER A 64 -6.37 1.12 -0.45
C SER A 64 -6.48 1.35 -1.96
N ILE A 65 -7.70 1.53 -2.47
CA ILE A 65 -7.94 1.85 -3.89
C ILE A 65 -7.36 3.23 -4.23
N PHE A 66 -7.60 4.24 -3.39
CA PHE A 66 -7.12 5.60 -3.62
C PHE A 66 -5.59 5.71 -3.59
N GLU A 67 -4.92 4.95 -2.72
CA GLU A 67 -3.46 4.88 -2.73
C GLU A 67 -2.92 4.20 -3.99
N LEU A 68 -3.57 3.12 -4.46
CA LEU A 68 -3.22 2.50 -5.72
C LEU A 68 -3.40 3.47 -6.90
N LEU A 69 -4.53 4.19 -6.97
CA LEU A 69 -4.75 5.22 -8.00
C LEU A 69 -3.69 6.33 -7.93
N LYS A 70 -3.34 6.80 -6.73
CA LYS A 70 -2.26 7.77 -6.56
C LYS A 70 -0.93 7.22 -7.08
N LYS A 71 -0.60 5.95 -6.78
CA LYS A 71 0.62 5.31 -7.27
C LYS A 71 0.62 5.14 -8.78
N ILE A 72 -0.49 4.74 -9.38
CA ILE A 72 -0.65 4.64 -10.83
C ILE A 72 -0.42 5.99 -11.51
N ALA A 73 -1.01 7.07 -10.97
CA ALA A 73 -0.81 8.40 -11.55
C ALA A 73 0.63 8.92 -11.40
N LEU A 74 1.28 8.62 -10.28
CA LEU A 74 2.66 9.05 -10.02
C LEU A 74 3.72 8.16 -10.69
N CYS A 75 3.34 6.99 -11.21
CA CYS A 75 4.22 6.01 -11.83
C CYS A 75 5.43 5.67 -10.91
N ASP A 76 6.65 5.66 -11.48
CA ASP A 76 7.89 5.20 -10.82
C ASP A 76 8.55 6.26 -9.92
N ILE A 77 7.80 7.23 -9.37
CA ILE A 77 8.37 8.12 -8.35
C ILE A 77 8.58 7.32 -7.07
N LYS A 78 9.83 7.00 -6.76
CA LYS A 78 10.20 6.23 -5.56
C LYS A 78 9.69 6.87 -4.27
N SER A 79 9.27 6.05 -3.31
CA SER A 79 8.75 6.50 -2.01
C SER A 79 9.66 7.50 -1.26
N PRO A 80 11.00 7.35 -1.23
CA PRO A 80 11.89 8.35 -0.62
C PRO A 80 11.79 9.73 -1.26
N VAL A 81 11.62 9.79 -2.59
CA VAL A 81 11.44 11.05 -3.33
C VAL A 81 10.09 11.67 -2.99
N GLN A 82 9.02 10.86 -2.93
CA GLN A 82 7.70 11.37 -2.51
C GLN A 82 7.74 11.95 -1.09
N ARG A 83 8.44 11.28 -0.16
CA ARG A 83 8.63 11.74 1.22
C ARG A 83 9.44 13.04 1.27
N MET A 84 10.50 13.15 0.47
CA MET A 84 11.29 14.37 0.33
C MET A 84 10.42 15.53 -0.16
N ILE A 85 9.63 15.34 -1.22
CA ILE A 85 8.71 16.36 -1.76
C ILE A 85 7.72 16.79 -0.68
N LYS A 86 7.08 15.84 0.02
CA LYS A 86 6.13 16.14 1.10
C LYS A 86 6.75 16.99 2.21
N ASN A 87 7.96 16.65 2.65
CA ASN A 87 8.58 17.25 3.84
C ASN A 87 9.30 18.57 3.54
N GLN A 88 9.96 18.68 2.37
CA GLN A 88 10.80 19.83 2.02
C GLN A 88 10.08 20.83 1.11
N PHE A 89 9.09 20.37 0.34
CA PHE A 89 8.41 21.14 -0.71
C PHE A 89 6.87 21.03 -0.57
N PRO A 90 6.29 21.52 0.54
CA PRO A 90 4.87 21.32 0.85
C PRO A 90 3.93 21.97 -0.18
N LYS A 91 4.33 23.10 -0.77
CA LYS A 91 3.54 23.77 -1.82
C LYS A 91 3.49 22.93 -3.10
N GLU A 92 4.62 22.34 -3.46
CA GLU A 92 4.77 21.44 -4.61
C GLU A 92 4.02 20.14 -4.37
N TYR A 93 4.01 19.64 -3.12
CA TYR A 93 3.24 18.46 -2.74
C TYR A 93 1.72 18.67 -2.91
N ILE A 94 1.20 19.87 -2.60
CA ILE A 94 -0.20 20.22 -2.87
C ILE A 94 -0.49 20.18 -4.38
N LYS A 95 0.33 20.86 -5.18
CA LYS A 95 0.19 20.86 -6.65
C LYS A 95 0.26 19.45 -7.23
N LEU A 96 1.12 18.59 -6.69
CA LEU A 96 1.24 17.20 -7.09
C LEU A 96 -0.05 16.42 -6.82
N ASN A 97 -0.66 16.60 -5.64
CA ASN A 97 -1.92 15.98 -5.29
C ASN A 97 -3.09 16.47 -6.16
N GLU A 98 -3.15 17.77 -6.46
CA GLU A 98 -4.13 18.33 -7.41
C GLU A 98 -3.96 17.76 -8.81
N TRP A 99 -2.71 17.62 -9.27
CA TRP A 99 -2.39 17.00 -10.55
C TRP A 99 -2.83 15.54 -10.60
N VAL A 100 -2.62 14.76 -9.53
CA VAL A 100 -3.10 13.38 -9.41
C VAL A 100 -4.61 13.32 -9.57
N LEU A 101 -5.37 14.15 -8.84
CA LEU A 101 -6.83 14.19 -8.94
C LEU A 101 -7.30 14.54 -10.35
N LYS A 102 -6.61 15.49 -11.02
CA LYS A 102 -6.91 15.88 -12.40
C LYS A 102 -6.79 14.71 -13.38
N GLN A 103 -5.86 13.77 -13.17
CA GLN A 103 -5.73 12.60 -14.05
C GLN A 103 -6.98 11.71 -14.07
N TYR A 104 -7.77 11.75 -13.01
CA TYR A 104 -8.91 10.85 -12.83
C TYR A 104 -10.28 11.51 -13.07
N LYS A 105 -10.32 12.84 -13.19
CA LYS A 105 -11.58 13.60 -13.30
C LYS A 105 -12.46 13.15 -14.47
N ASP A 106 -11.85 12.87 -15.61
CA ASP A 106 -12.57 12.46 -16.83
C ASP A 106 -12.67 10.94 -16.97
N ILE A 107 -12.04 10.18 -16.07
CA ILE A 107 -12.02 8.71 -16.06
C ILE A 107 -13.07 8.17 -15.08
N ILE A 108 -13.21 8.80 -13.91
CA ILE A 108 -14.14 8.44 -12.84
C ILE A 108 -15.43 9.24 -13.03
N ASN A 109 -16.44 8.59 -13.64
CA ASN A 109 -17.76 9.21 -13.87
C ASN A 109 -18.64 9.27 -12.61
N ASP A 110 -18.19 8.65 -11.51
CA ASP A 110 -18.91 8.58 -10.26
C ASP A 110 -18.47 9.74 -9.35
N ASN A 111 -19.33 10.75 -9.22
CA ASN A 111 -19.02 11.98 -8.50
C ASN A 111 -18.82 11.75 -6.99
N ASP A 112 -19.55 10.80 -6.40
CA ASP A 112 -19.44 10.50 -4.97
C ASP A 112 -18.10 9.80 -4.70
N PHE A 113 -17.74 8.81 -5.53
CA PHE A 113 -16.44 8.14 -5.45
C PHE A 113 -15.26 9.12 -5.65
N PHE A 114 -15.37 10.01 -6.65
CA PHE A 114 -14.34 11.02 -6.90
C PHE A 114 -14.21 12.03 -5.76
N SER A 115 -15.33 12.37 -5.11
CA SER A 115 -15.35 13.25 -3.93
C SER A 115 -14.66 12.59 -2.74
N GLU A 116 -14.94 11.32 -2.48
CA GLU A 116 -14.23 10.54 -1.44
C GLU A 116 -12.72 10.45 -1.73
N PHE A 117 -12.33 10.28 -2.99
CA PHE A 117 -10.90 10.29 -3.37
C PHE A 117 -10.25 11.64 -3.07
N THR A 118 -10.93 12.73 -3.40
CA THR A 118 -10.46 14.10 -3.13
C THR A 118 -10.30 14.34 -1.63
N ILE A 119 -11.30 13.92 -0.84
CA ILE A 119 -11.27 14.02 0.63
C ILE A 119 -10.10 13.21 1.20
N TYR A 120 -9.91 11.97 0.72
CA TYR A 120 -8.81 11.11 1.15
C TYR A 120 -7.43 11.73 0.89
N ILE A 121 -7.22 12.29 -0.32
CA ILE A 121 -5.99 13.00 -0.67
C ILE A 121 -5.77 14.22 0.23
N GLY A 122 -6.82 14.98 0.53
CA GLY A 122 -6.76 16.12 1.46
C GLY A 122 -6.36 15.70 2.89
N ARG A 123 -6.95 14.64 3.43
CA ARG A 123 -6.63 14.11 4.78
C ARG A 123 -5.17 13.64 4.86
N THR A 124 -4.73 12.84 3.89
CA THR A 124 -3.35 12.30 3.87
C THR A 124 -2.29 13.37 3.58
N ALA A 125 -2.69 14.49 2.97
CA ALA A 125 -1.85 15.68 2.83
C ALA A 125 -1.72 16.52 4.11
N GLY A 126 -2.54 16.25 5.13
CA GLY A 126 -2.54 17.00 6.38
C GLY A 126 -3.40 18.27 6.33
N ASN A 127 -4.24 18.43 5.31
CA ASN A 127 -5.09 19.61 5.18
C ASN A 127 -6.18 19.65 6.26
N PHE A 128 -6.63 18.48 6.71
CA PHE A 128 -7.60 18.35 7.80
C PHE A 128 -7.44 16.98 8.49
N PRO A 129 -7.81 16.87 9.78
CA PRO A 129 -7.55 15.67 10.57
C PRO A 129 -8.36 14.46 10.10
N MET A 130 -7.81 13.28 10.38
CA MET A 130 -8.50 12.02 10.20
C MET A 130 -9.60 11.85 11.26
N PRO A 131 -10.84 11.44 10.89
CA PRO A 131 -11.91 11.19 11.86
C PRO A 131 -11.51 10.15 12.91
N GLU A 132 -11.95 10.33 14.16
CA GLU A 132 -11.56 9.46 15.27
C GLU A 132 -11.90 7.98 15.01
N ASN A 133 -13.08 7.72 14.45
CA ASN A 133 -13.55 6.37 14.16
C ASN A 133 -12.68 5.62 13.15
N VAL A 134 -11.95 6.32 12.26
CA VAL A 134 -11.12 5.68 11.23
C VAL A 134 -9.64 5.60 11.60
N LYS A 135 -9.19 6.22 12.69
CA LYS A 135 -7.77 6.23 13.11
C LYS A 135 -7.19 4.82 13.30
N LEU A 136 -7.96 3.89 13.84
CA LEU A 136 -7.53 2.49 13.97
C LEU A 136 -7.33 1.85 12.60
N ALA A 137 -8.27 2.06 11.66
CA ALA A 137 -8.17 1.53 10.31
C ALA A 137 -6.96 2.13 9.56
N GLU A 138 -6.71 3.44 9.72
CA GLU A 138 -5.52 4.11 9.17
C GLU A 138 -4.22 3.51 9.72
N ARG A 139 -4.17 3.28 11.04
CA ARG A 139 -3.02 2.67 11.70
C ARG A 139 -2.77 1.24 11.22
N ILE A 140 -3.82 0.43 11.11
CA ILE A 140 -3.74 -0.94 10.58
C ILE A 140 -3.23 -0.93 9.14
N LEU A 141 -3.79 -0.07 8.28
CA LEU A 141 -3.42 0.00 6.87
C LEU A 141 -1.99 0.50 6.68
N SER A 142 -1.51 1.38 7.57
CA SER A 142 -0.11 1.83 7.63
C SER A 142 0.83 0.71 8.07
N ALA A 143 0.48 -0.03 9.12
CA ALA A 143 1.23 -1.19 9.58
C ALA A 143 1.37 -2.24 8.47
N ALA A 144 0.26 -2.53 7.78
CA ALA A 144 0.23 -3.47 6.67
C ALA A 144 1.09 -3.03 5.48
N HIS A 145 1.15 -1.72 5.20
CA HIS A 145 2.04 -1.17 4.16
C HIS A 145 3.51 -1.45 4.48
N LYS A 146 3.93 -1.17 5.72
CA LYS A 146 5.30 -1.41 6.17
C LYS A 146 5.62 -2.90 6.15
N PHE A 147 4.75 -3.73 6.70
CA PHE A 147 5.01 -5.17 6.80
C PHE A 147 5.10 -5.85 5.44
N SER A 148 4.16 -5.57 4.52
CA SER A 148 4.26 -6.09 3.15
C SER A 148 5.51 -5.57 2.42
N THR A 149 6.10 -4.43 2.82
CA THR A 149 7.34 -3.92 2.19
C THR A 149 8.53 -4.71 2.70
N LEU A 150 8.54 -5.04 3.99
CA LEU A 150 9.51 -5.95 4.58
C LEU A 150 9.43 -7.35 3.95
N ARG A 151 8.22 -7.86 3.68
CA ARG A 151 8.02 -9.14 2.99
C ARG A 151 8.62 -9.13 1.58
N GLU A 152 8.35 -8.10 0.77
CA GLU A 152 8.99 -7.95 -0.55
C GLU A 152 10.52 -7.96 -0.45
N LEU A 153 11.11 -7.21 0.51
CA LEU A 153 12.55 -7.21 0.74
C LEU A 153 13.07 -8.62 1.07
N GLN A 154 12.40 -9.33 1.99
CA GLN A 154 12.77 -10.68 2.40
C GLN A 154 12.70 -11.71 1.26
N MET A 155 11.88 -11.48 0.24
CA MET A 155 11.81 -12.35 -0.94
C MET A 155 13.01 -12.18 -1.87
N ILE A 156 13.64 -10.99 -1.88
CA ILE A 156 14.74 -10.66 -2.81
C ILE A 156 16.09 -10.52 -2.12
N GLU A 157 16.15 -10.53 -0.79
CA GLU A 157 17.39 -10.28 -0.06
C GLU A 157 18.48 -11.33 -0.34
N CYS A 158 18.10 -12.58 -0.65
CA CYS A 158 19.06 -13.65 -0.94
C CYS A 158 19.85 -13.47 -2.25
N VAL A 159 19.44 -12.54 -3.13
CA VAL A 159 20.09 -12.27 -4.42
C VAL A 159 20.71 -10.87 -4.50
N ASN A 160 20.83 -10.16 -3.38
CA ASN A 160 21.39 -8.80 -3.31
C ASN A 160 22.54 -8.72 -2.28
N GLU A 161 23.45 -7.76 -2.47
CA GLU A 161 24.60 -7.55 -1.59
C GLU A 161 24.18 -6.93 -0.24
N GLU A 162 24.75 -7.39 0.87
CA GLU A 162 24.39 -6.94 2.22
C GLU A 162 24.60 -5.44 2.43
N GLU A 163 25.56 -4.81 1.77
CA GLU A 163 25.82 -3.37 1.83
C GLU A 163 24.63 -2.55 1.32
N ARG A 164 23.92 -3.04 0.29
CA ARG A 164 22.70 -2.38 -0.22
C ARG A 164 21.53 -2.58 0.72
N LEU A 165 21.45 -3.76 1.33
CA LEU A 165 20.31 -4.20 2.13
C LEU A 165 20.33 -3.63 3.56
N THR A 166 21.51 -3.48 4.16
CA THR A 166 21.68 -3.16 5.59
C THR A 166 20.86 -1.95 6.03
N LYS A 167 20.97 -0.84 5.29
CA LYS A 167 20.23 0.39 5.60
C LYS A 167 18.72 0.20 5.41
N ILE A 168 18.30 -0.41 4.30
CA ILE A 168 16.90 -0.62 3.97
C ILE A 168 16.24 -1.51 5.03
N ARG A 169 16.88 -2.62 5.39
CA ARG A 169 16.40 -3.57 6.40
C ARG A 169 16.27 -2.90 7.77
N ARG A 170 17.25 -2.09 8.18
CA ARG A 170 17.20 -1.33 9.43
C ARG A 170 16.03 -0.34 9.43
N ASP A 171 15.94 0.51 8.39
CA ASP A 171 14.91 1.55 8.30
C ASP A 171 13.49 0.92 8.27
N LEU A 172 13.30 -0.22 7.58
CA LEU A 172 12.03 -0.95 7.60
C LEU A 172 11.71 -1.57 8.96
N ASN A 173 12.71 -2.12 9.66
CA ASN A 173 12.49 -2.69 11.00
C ASN A 173 12.14 -1.60 12.01
N GLU A 174 12.77 -0.42 11.93
CA GLU A 174 12.41 0.76 12.74
C GLU A 174 10.96 1.19 12.47
N ASP A 175 10.56 1.30 11.20
CA ASP A 175 9.17 1.61 10.82
C ASP A 175 8.16 0.58 11.39
N ILE A 176 8.54 -0.69 11.51
CA ILE A 176 7.66 -1.76 12.04
C ILE A 176 7.49 -1.67 13.55
N GLN A 177 8.51 -1.22 14.28
CA GLN A 177 8.47 -1.12 15.75
C GLN A 177 7.31 -0.25 16.23
N GLU A 178 6.97 0.79 15.48
CA GLU A 178 5.87 1.70 15.78
C GLU A 178 4.50 1.01 15.84
N PHE A 179 4.34 -0.19 15.26
CA PHE A 179 3.07 -0.91 15.15
C PHE A 179 3.00 -2.21 15.96
N LEU A 180 4.00 -2.46 16.83
CA LEU A 180 4.03 -3.67 17.67
C LEU A 180 2.99 -3.67 18.80
N ASP A 181 2.25 -2.58 18.97
CA ASP A 181 1.03 -2.53 19.80
C ASP A 181 -0.13 -3.32 19.18
N LEU A 182 -0.15 -3.49 17.85
CA LEU A 182 -1.19 -4.25 17.16
C LEU A 182 -0.94 -5.76 17.31
N ARG A 183 -1.96 -6.51 17.74
CA ARG A 183 -1.81 -7.95 18.02
C ARG A 183 -1.45 -8.73 16.77
N GLY A 184 -2.09 -8.41 15.64
CA GLY A 184 -1.78 -9.06 14.37
C GLY A 184 -0.34 -8.82 13.91
N MET A 185 0.21 -7.63 14.16
CA MET A 185 1.60 -7.30 13.83
C MET A 185 2.59 -8.12 14.65
N GLN A 186 2.36 -8.27 15.95
CA GLN A 186 3.19 -9.11 16.81
C GLN A 186 3.26 -10.55 16.28
N LEU A 187 2.10 -11.12 15.92
CA LEU A 187 1.99 -12.48 15.42
C LEU A 187 2.67 -12.65 14.05
N LEU A 188 2.57 -11.66 13.18
CA LEU A 188 3.22 -11.66 11.86
C LEU A 188 4.75 -11.57 11.99
N VAL A 189 5.27 -10.65 12.82
CA VAL A 189 6.72 -10.47 13.03
C VAL A 189 7.34 -11.69 13.71
N THR A 190 6.63 -12.30 14.67
CA THR A 190 7.10 -13.51 15.37
C THR A 190 6.76 -14.81 14.63
N ARG A 191 6.36 -14.73 13.36
CA ARG A 191 6.11 -15.85 12.45
C ARG A 191 5.17 -16.92 13.03
N GLN A 192 4.08 -16.48 13.63
CA GLN A 192 3.02 -17.36 14.16
C GLN A 192 2.03 -17.75 13.05
N LYS A 193 0.97 -18.48 13.38
CA LYS A 193 -0.07 -18.95 12.42
C LYS A 193 -0.51 -17.93 11.35
N PRO A 194 -0.71 -16.62 11.63
CA PRO A 194 -1.07 -15.65 10.60
C PRO A 194 -0.01 -15.46 9.52
N PHE A 195 1.26 -15.63 9.87
CA PHE A 195 2.37 -15.61 8.93
C PHE A 195 2.32 -16.80 7.97
N ASP A 196 1.99 -18.01 8.46
CA ASP A 196 1.82 -19.18 7.59
C ASP A 196 0.69 -18.98 6.58
N PHE A 197 -0.42 -18.36 7.02
CA PHE A 197 -1.50 -17.98 6.12
C PHE A 197 -1.05 -16.94 5.07
N LEU A 198 -0.27 -15.93 5.48
CA LEU A 198 0.29 -14.96 4.54
C LEU A 198 1.21 -15.63 3.52
N LEU A 199 2.08 -16.56 3.93
CA LEU A 199 2.94 -17.31 3.01
C LEU A 199 2.13 -18.06 1.94
N ALA A 200 1.01 -18.66 2.32
CA ALA A 200 0.12 -19.33 1.37
C ALA A 200 -0.50 -18.35 0.35
N ILE A 201 -0.80 -17.11 0.77
CA ILE A 201 -1.26 -16.06 -0.14
C ILE A 201 -0.14 -15.56 -1.05
N GLU A 202 1.07 -15.36 -0.51
CA GLU A 202 2.24 -14.93 -1.28
C GLU A 202 2.57 -15.91 -2.41
N GLN A 203 2.34 -17.22 -2.21
CA GLN A 203 2.53 -18.24 -3.25
C GLN A 203 1.67 -18.01 -4.51
N LEU A 204 0.52 -17.35 -4.38
CA LEU A 204 -0.36 -17.07 -5.53
C LEU A 204 0.30 -16.13 -6.55
N ARG A 205 1.27 -15.32 -6.10
CA ARG A 205 2.01 -14.38 -6.95
C ARG A 205 2.97 -15.08 -7.92
N PHE A 206 3.44 -16.27 -7.56
CA PHE A 206 4.38 -17.04 -8.37
C PHE A 206 3.67 -17.97 -9.36
N GLN A 207 2.34 -18.08 -9.29
CA GLN A 207 1.58 -18.93 -10.18
C GLN A 207 1.40 -18.27 -11.54
N THR A 208 2.04 -18.82 -12.56
CA THR A 208 1.73 -18.48 -13.96
C THR A 208 0.37 -19.10 -14.31
N ARG A 209 -0.71 -18.35 -14.11
CA ARG A 209 -2.04 -18.78 -14.55
C ARG A 209 -2.20 -18.40 -16.01
N TRP A 210 -2.60 -19.37 -16.83
CA TRP A 210 -3.02 -19.17 -18.21
C TRP A 210 -4.38 -18.47 -18.24
N ASN A 211 -4.42 -17.23 -17.74
CA ASN A 211 -5.60 -16.39 -17.83
C ASN A 211 -5.44 -15.45 -19.02
N GLN A 212 -6.50 -15.32 -19.82
CA GLN A 212 -6.63 -14.37 -20.92
C GLN A 212 -6.78 -12.94 -20.39
N THR A 213 -5.82 -12.49 -19.59
CA THR A 213 -5.75 -11.11 -19.13
C THR A 213 -5.20 -10.27 -20.29
N PRO A 214 -5.85 -9.16 -20.67
CA PRO A 214 -5.43 -8.31 -21.80
C PRO A 214 -4.00 -7.77 -21.71
#